data_AF-A0A926JUP6-F1
#
_entry.id   AF-A0A926JUP6-F1
#
_cell.length_a   1.000
_cell.length_b   1.000
_cell.length_c   1.000
_cell.angle_alpha   90.00
_cell.angle_beta   90.00
_cell.angle_gamma   90.00
#
_symmetry.space_group_name_H-M   'P 1'
#
loop_
_entity.id
_entity.type
_entity.pdbx_description
1 polymer ?
#
loop_
_entity_poly.entity_id
_entity_poly.type
_entity_poly.pdbx_seq_one_letter_code
_entity_poly.pdbx_strand_id
1 'polypeptide(L)'
;MARCKTFIDAILLGAICLLLTVLASINIPYLINSTQTGKSVFFLYSVIFILTLSLGKFLFSPLAIRIRLIDVCLLILFFYIWINRYWVQSVSVFSLKYYELIGLSFLYIALRNISFKAIPYFLLSVSLFGILQAVIGFAQLLENIPSNRAGFKMTGSFFNPGPFGGFLAIVPYTMEII
;
A
#
# COMPACT_ATOMS: atom_id res chain seq x y z
N MET A 1 -0.84 11.99 28.58
CA MET A 1 -1.57 11.89 27.29
C MET A 1 -0.67 12.13 26.06
N ALA A 2 0.05 13.26 25.96
CA ALA A 2 0.87 13.59 24.79
C ALA A 2 1.93 12.53 24.42
N ARG A 3 2.66 12.00 25.41
CA ARG A 3 3.71 10.97 25.20
C ARG A 3 3.19 9.63 24.66
N CYS A 4 1.97 9.24 25.05
CA CYS A 4 1.34 8.01 24.57
C CYS A 4 0.88 8.18 23.11
N LYS A 5 0.36 9.35 22.75
CA LYS A 5 -0.04 9.69 21.38
C LYS A 5 1.15 9.67 20.41
N THR A 6 2.26 10.31 20.80
CA THR A 6 3.50 10.31 20.00
C THR A 6 4.11 8.92 19.84
N PHE A 7 3.96 8.06 20.84
CA PHE A 7 4.43 6.67 20.76
C PHE A 7 3.59 5.84 19.77
N ILE A 8 2.25 5.95 19.82
CA ILE A 8 1.37 5.28 18.85
C ILE A 8 1.60 5.83 17.43
N ASP A 9 1.85 7.14 17.28
CA ASP A 9 2.22 7.75 16.00
C ASP A 9 3.49 7.10 15.42
N ALA A 10 4.52 6.88 16.23
CA ALA A 10 5.77 6.24 15.81
C ALA A 10 5.56 4.77 15.42
N ILE A 11 4.79 4.01 16.18
CA ILE A 11 4.46 2.60 15.86
C ILE A 11 3.70 2.54 14.52
N LEU A 12 2.69 3.39 14.33
CA LEU A 12 1.93 3.43 13.08
C LEU A 12 2.80 3.80 11.89
N LEU A 13 3.66 4.80 12.05
CA LEU A 13 4.63 5.18 11.02
C LEU A 13 5.52 4.00 10.65
N GLY A 14 6.09 3.32 11.65
CA GLY A 14 6.91 2.13 11.45
C GLY A 14 6.15 1.00 10.74
N ALA A 15 4.91 0.72 11.15
CA ALA A 15 4.07 -0.31 10.54
C ALA A 15 3.73 0.00 9.08
N ILE A 16 3.42 1.25 8.74
CA ILE A 16 3.13 1.65 7.36
C ILE A 16 4.40 1.64 6.52
N CYS A 17 5.53 2.14 7.03
CA CYS A 17 6.81 2.04 6.31
C CYS A 17 7.19 0.58 6.05
N LEU A 18 7.02 -0.30 7.04
CA LEU A 18 7.24 -1.73 6.89
C LEU A 18 6.29 -2.35 5.84
N LEU A 19 5.01 -1.97 5.86
CA LEU A 19 4.06 -2.40 4.83
C LEU A 19 4.56 -2.01 3.44
N LEU A 20 4.93 -0.74 3.23
CA LEU A 20 5.36 -0.24 1.92
C LEU A 20 6.63 -0.93 1.40
N THR A 21 7.56 -1.28 2.29
CA THR A 21 8.82 -1.94 1.92
C THR A 21 8.68 -3.45 1.76
N VAL A 22 7.85 -4.12 2.56
CA VAL A 22 7.72 -5.58 2.51
C VAL A 22 6.74 -6.01 1.42
N LEU A 23 5.69 -5.21 1.15
CA LEU A 23 4.57 -5.62 0.31
C LEU A 23 5.00 -6.11 -1.08
N ALA A 24 5.88 -5.40 -1.79
CA ALA A 24 6.23 -5.83 -3.15
C ALA A 24 7.04 -7.14 -3.17
N SER A 25 7.65 -7.52 -2.06
CA SER A 25 8.43 -8.77 -1.92
C SER A 25 7.59 -9.97 -1.46
N ILE A 26 6.33 -9.78 -1.08
CA ILE A 26 5.46 -10.88 -0.67
C ILE A 26 5.17 -11.82 -1.84
N ASN A 27 5.40 -13.11 -1.60
CA ASN A 27 5.06 -14.21 -2.48
C ASN A 27 4.57 -15.38 -1.62
N ILE A 28 3.32 -15.82 -1.83
CA ILE A 28 2.69 -16.90 -1.05
C ILE A 28 2.49 -18.11 -1.97
N PRO A 29 3.37 -19.13 -1.94
CA PRO A 29 3.43 -20.17 -2.98
C PRO A 29 2.18 -21.06 -3.11
N TYR A 30 1.42 -21.22 -2.03
CA TYR A 30 0.23 -22.09 -2.01
C TYR A 30 -1.03 -21.44 -2.61
N LEU A 31 -0.96 -20.16 -3.04
CA LEU A 31 -2.07 -19.48 -3.70
C LEU A 31 -1.94 -19.58 -5.23
N ILE A 32 -3.09 -19.70 -5.93
CA ILE A 32 -3.18 -19.84 -7.40
C ILE A 32 -2.37 -18.76 -8.14
N ASN A 33 -2.46 -17.51 -7.67
CA ASN A 33 -1.61 -16.40 -8.12
C ASN A 33 -0.74 -15.96 -6.94
N SER A 34 0.35 -16.68 -6.71
CA SER A 34 1.21 -16.58 -5.52
C SER A 34 1.71 -15.17 -5.21
N THR A 35 2.08 -14.42 -6.24
CA THR A 35 2.56 -13.03 -6.12
C THR A 35 1.45 -12.00 -6.06
N GLN A 36 0.36 -12.16 -6.81
CA GLN A 36 -0.72 -11.16 -6.84
C GLN A 36 -1.65 -11.32 -5.62
N THR A 37 -2.26 -12.50 -5.47
CA THR A 37 -3.17 -12.78 -4.36
C THR A 37 -2.43 -12.72 -3.02
N GLY A 38 -1.18 -13.18 -2.97
CA GLY A 38 -0.36 -13.10 -1.76
C GLY A 38 -0.17 -11.67 -1.27
N LYS A 39 0.11 -10.73 -2.19
CA LYS A 39 0.23 -9.30 -1.87
C LYS A 39 -1.08 -8.69 -1.41
N SER A 40 -2.19 -8.98 -2.11
CA SER A 40 -3.52 -8.49 -1.70
C SER A 40 -3.88 -8.96 -0.29
N VAL A 41 -3.65 -10.24 0.01
CA VAL A 41 -3.94 -10.83 1.33
C VAL A 41 -3.07 -10.18 2.42
N PHE A 42 -1.76 -10.11 2.22
CA PHE A 42 -0.84 -9.48 3.17
C PHE A 42 -1.17 -8.00 3.40
N PHE A 43 -1.50 -7.28 2.33
CA PHE A 43 -1.95 -5.89 2.41
C PHE A 43 -3.20 -5.73 3.28
N LEU A 44 -4.24 -6.54 3.05
CA LEU A 44 -5.49 -6.43 3.80
C LEU A 44 -5.29 -6.73 5.29
N TYR A 45 -4.55 -7.78 5.65
CA TYR A 45 -4.24 -8.08 7.05
C TYR A 45 -3.42 -6.96 7.71
N SER A 46 -2.45 -6.41 6.98
CA SER A 46 -1.64 -5.29 7.46
C SER A 46 -2.46 -4.02 7.66
N VAL A 47 -3.42 -3.74 6.77
CA VAL A 47 -4.35 -2.61 6.93
C VAL A 47 -5.27 -2.79 8.13
N ILE A 48 -5.79 -3.99 8.38
CA ILE A 48 -6.59 -4.27 9.59
C ILE A 48 -5.77 -3.96 10.83
N PHE A 49 -4.51 -4.44 10.88
CA PHE A 49 -3.60 -4.15 11.99
C PHE A 49 -3.34 -2.64 12.15
N ILE A 50 -3.00 -1.93 11.07
CA ILE A 50 -2.76 -0.47 11.08
C ILE A 50 -4.02 0.28 11.52
N LEU A 51 -5.20 -0.13 11.08
CA LEU A 51 -6.47 0.47 11.47
C LEU A 51 -6.74 0.25 12.96
N THR A 52 -6.49 -0.94 13.51
CA THR A 52 -6.63 -1.18 14.96
C THR A 52 -5.71 -0.27 15.80
N LEU A 53 -4.45 -0.11 15.38
CA LEU A 53 -3.52 0.83 16.02
C LEU A 53 -3.99 2.30 15.89
N SER A 54 -4.52 2.68 14.72
CA SER A 54 -5.02 4.03 14.46
C SER A 54 -6.25 4.34 15.29
N LEU A 55 -7.18 3.38 15.44
CA LEU A 55 -8.36 3.53 16.28
C LEU A 55 -8.00 3.62 17.77
N GLY A 56 -6.96 2.90 18.21
CA GLY A 56 -6.43 2.98 19.58
C GLY A 56 -6.04 4.40 20.01
N LYS A 57 -5.71 5.30 19.08
CA LYS A 57 -5.45 6.72 19.40
C LYS A 57 -6.67 7.44 19.97
N PHE A 58 -7.86 7.11 19.49
CA PHE A 58 -9.09 7.79 19.88
C PHE A 58 -9.56 7.38 21.28
N LEU A 59 -9.02 6.31 21.86
CA LEU A 59 -9.19 6.00 23.28
C LEU A 59 -8.58 7.09 24.19
N PHE A 60 -7.62 7.86 23.67
CA PHE A 60 -6.87 8.87 24.42
C PHE A 60 -7.06 10.29 23.89
N SER A 61 -7.98 10.53 22.96
CA SER A 61 -8.23 11.86 22.39
C SER A 61 -9.61 11.93 21.74
N PRO A 62 -10.34 13.06 21.87
CA PRO A 62 -11.62 13.23 21.19
C PRO A 62 -11.44 13.16 19.67
N LEU A 63 -12.42 12.55 19.01
CA LEU A 63 -12.47 12.46 17.55
C LEU A 63 -12.83 13.82 16.96
N ALA A 64 -11.89 14.48 16.30
CA ALA A 64 -12.14 15.68 15.52
C ALA A 64 -12.29 15.32 14.04
N ILE A 65 -13.50 15.40 13.52
CA ILE A 65 -13.78 15.08 12.10
C ILE A 65 -13.59 16.35 11.28
N ARG A 66 -12.67 16.30 10.31
CA ARG A 66 -12.47 17.37 9.32
C ARG A 66 -12.57 16.80 7.93
N ILE A 67 -13.61 17.16 7.19
CA ILE A 67 -13.80 16.72 5.79
C ILE A 67 -12.88 17.53 4.87
N ARG A 68 -12.16 16.84 3.99
CA ARG A 68 -11.25 17.38 2.95
C ARG A 68 -11.77 17.00 1.56
N LEU A 69 -11.40 17.74 0.52
CA LEU A 69 -11.81 17.43 -0.85
C LEU A 69 -11.50 15.97 -1.26
N ILE A 70 -10.32 15.47 -0.88
CA ILE A 70 -9.91 14.08 -1.13
C ILE A 70 -10.85 13.05 -0.48
N ASP A 71 -11.49 13.38 0.65
CA ASP A 71 -12.50 12.51 1.29
C ASP A 71 -13.73 12.38 0.42
N VAL A 72 -14.17 13.50 -0.14
CA VAL A 72 -15.33 13.56 -1.04
C VAL A 72 -15.02 12.81 -2.33
N CYS A 73 -13.85 13.02 -2.91
CA CYS A 73 -13.41 12.28 -4.10
C CYS A 73 -13.35 10.77 -3.85
N LEU A 74 -12.79 10.35 -2.70
CA LEU A 74 -12.72 8.95 -2.32
C LEU A 74 -14.12 8.34 -2.11
N LEU A 75 -15.03 9.08 -1.46
CA LEU A 75 -16.42 8.65 -1.28
C LEU A 75 -17.13 8.50 -2.62
N ILE A 76 -17.01 9.47 -3.53
CA ILE A 76 -17.59 9.40 -4.88
C ILE A 76 -17.07 8.18 -5.62
N LEU A 77 -15.75 7.95 -5.62
CA LEU A 77 -15.13 6.79 -6.26
C LEU A 77 -15.64 5.48 -5.66
N PHE A 78 -15.73 5.40 -4.33
CA PHE A 78 -16.20 4.23 -3.62
C PHE A 78 -17.66 3.91 -4.00
N PHE A 79 -18.55 4.89 -3.93
CA PHE A 79 -19.95 4.71 -4.29
C PHE A 79 -20.13 4.38 -5.78
N TYR A 80 -19.39 5.02 -6.66
CA TYR A 80 -19.40 4.70 -8.09
C TYR A 80 -19.06 3.22 -8.33
N ILE A 81 -17.98 2.72 -7.73
CA ILE A 81 -17.55 1.33 -7.87
C ILE A 81 -18.54 0.37 -7.20
N TRP A 82 -19.07 0.74 -6.03
CA TRP A 82 -20.05 -0.05 -5.29
C TRP A 82 -21.36 -0.21 -6.08
N ILE A 83 -21.91 0.89 -6.61
CA ILE A 83 -23.11 0.88 -7.47
C ILE A 83 -22.85 0.06 -8.73
N ASN A 84 -21.71 0.28 -9.41
CA ASN A 84 -21.39 -0.48 -10.61
C ASN A 84 -21.38 -1.99 -10.31
N ARG A 85 -20.71 -2.39 -9.22
CA ARG A 85 -20.57 -3.79 -8.82
C ARG A 85 -21.89 -4.48 -8.46
N TYR A 86 -22.78 -3.81 -7.72
CA TYR A 86 -23.96 -4.46 -7.14
C TYR A 86 -25.28 -4.15 -7.85
N TRP A 87 -25.35 -3.04 -8.60
CA TRP A 87 -26.57 -2.64 -9.31
C TRP A 87 -26.45 -2.65 -10.83
N VAL A 88 -25.28 -2.34 -11.40
CA VAL A 88 -25.12 -2.27 -12.87
C VAL A 88 -24.70 -3.61 -13.47
N GLN A 89 -23.75 -4.29 -12.84
CA GLN A 89 -23.27 -5.60 -13.31
C GLN A 89 -24.31 -6.68 -12.98
N SER A 90 -24.70 -7.46 -13.99
CA SER A 90 -25.67 -8.56 -13.86
C SER A 90 -25.16 -9.73 -13.03
N VAL A 91 -23.84 -9.85 -12.84
CA VAL A 91 -23.21 -10.90 -12.04
C VAL A 91 -22.24 -10.29 -11.05
N SER A 92 -22.53 -10.43 -9.75
CA SER A 92 -21.64 -9.97 -8.68
C SER A 92 -20.56 -11.03 -8.42
N VAL A 93 -19.39 -10.89 -9.07
CA VAL A 93 -18.25 -11.79 -8.86
C VAL A 93 -17.29 -11.24 -7.79
N PHE A 94 -16.65 -12.12 -7.02
CA PHE A 94 -15.53 -11.75 -6.15
C PHE A 94 -14.45 -11.00 -6.95
N SER A 95 -13.98 -9.86 -6.43
CA SER A 95 -12.93 -9.08 -7.09
C SER A 95 -11.95 -8.55 -6.06
N LEU A 96 -10.70 -9.02 -6.15
CA LEU A 96 -9.60 -8.59 -5.29
C LEU A 96 -9.41 -7.07 -5.31
N LYS A 97 -9.50 -6.45 -6.49
CA LYS A 97 -9.34 -4.99 -6.66
C LYS A 97 -10.34 -4.18 -5.84
N TYR A 98 -11.57 -4.69 -5.68
CA TYR A 98 -12.58 -4.03 -4.85
C TYR A 98 -12.23 -4.09 -3.36
N TYR A 99 -11.73 -5.24 -2.88
CA TYR A 99 -11.25 -5.34 -1.50
C TYR A 99 -9.98 -4.53 -1.26
N GLU A 100 -9.07 -4.48 -2.24
CA GLU A 100 -7.90 -3.59 -2.20
C GLU A 100 -8.32 -2.12 -2.12
N LEU A 101 -9.37 -1.69 -2.83
CA LEU A 101 -9.93 -0.34 -2.70
C LEU A 101 -10.45 -0.08 -1.28
N ILE A 102 -11.16 -1.03 -0.66
CA ILE A 102 -11.59 -0.93 0.74
C ILE A 102 -10.35 -0.76 1.64
N GLY A 103 -9.33 -1.61 1.45
CA GLY A 103 -8.08 -1.52 2.21
C GLY A 103 -7.35 -0.19 2.02
N LEU A 104 -7.26 0.32 0.79
CA LEU A 104 -6.67 1.62 0.48
C LEU A 104 -7.46 2.76 1.11
N SER A 105 -8.79 2.65 1.19
CA SER A 105 -9.65 3.63 1.86
C SER A 105 -9.35 3.70 3.36
N PHE A 106 -9.18 2.55 4.01
CA PHE A 106 -8.77 2.49 5.41
C PHE A 106 -7.33 2.94 5.64
N LEU A 107 -6.41 2.58 4.76
CA LEU A 107 -5.03 3.06 4.83
C LEU A 107 -4.97 4.59 4.68
N TYR A 108 -5.77 5.16 3.77
CA TYR A 108 -5.92 6.60 3.63
C TYR A 108 -6.38 7.27 4.94
N ILE A 109 -7.40 6.69 5.61
CA ILE A 109 -7.87 7.17 6.92
C ILE A 109 -6.78 7.11 7.99
N ALA A 110 -5.94 6.07 7.99
CA ALA A 110 -4.79 6.00 8.90
C ALA A 110 -3.74 7.07 8.58
N LEU A 111 -3.39 7.23 7.30
CA LEU A 111 -2.36 8.15 6.80
C LEU A 111 -2.70 9.63 7.04
N ARG A 112 -3.95 10.04 6.81
CA ARG A 112 -4.37 11.45 6.96
C ARG A 112 -4.26 12.00 8.38
N ASN A 113 -4.13 11.10 9.36
CA ASN A 113 -4.00 11.41 10.78
C ASN A 113 -2.53 11.46 11.24
N ILE A 114 -1.58 11.20 10.35
CA ILE A 114 -0.15 11.28 10.64
C ILE A 114 0.34 12.71 10.43
N SER A 115 1.31 13.12 11.25
CA SER A 115 1.95 14.43 11.16
C SER A 115 2.71 14.61 9.84
N PHE A 116 2.65 15.81 9.26
CA PHE A 116 3.46 16.17 8.09
C PHE A 116 4.97 15.98 8.32
N LYS A 117 5.44 16.08 9.58
CA LYS A 117 6.84 15.79 9.95
C LYS A 117 7.26 14.35 9.65
N ALA A 118 6.30 13.44 9.46
CA ALA A 118 6.57 12.04 9.16
C ALA A 118 6.78 11.76 7.66
N ILE A 119 6.43 12.71 6.77
CA ILE A 119 6.50 12.54 5.32
C ILE A 119 7.90 12.14 4.84
N PRO A 120 9.01 12.77 5.31
CA PRO A 120 10.34 12.37 4.87
C PRO A 120 10.66 10.89 5.14
N TYR A 121 10.19 10.32 6.26
CA TYR A 121 10.43 8.90 6.56
C TYR A 121 9.65 7.97 5.62
N PHE A 122 8.45 8.36 5.19
CA PHE A 122 7.70 7.61 4.19
C PHE A 122 8.41 7.63 2.84
N LEU A 123 8.78 8.83 2.39
CA LEU A 123 9.46 9.01 1.12
C LEU A 123 10.80 8.29 1.10
N LEU A 124 11.56 8.34 2.21
CA LEU A 124 12.81 7.61 2.35
C LEU A 124 12.58 6.09 2.27
N SER A 125 11.56 5.56 2.95
CA SER A 125 11.23 4.14 2.92
C SER A 125 10.88 3.66 1.52
N VAL A 126 10.06 4.44 0.79
CA VAL A 126 9.71 4.17 -0.62
C VAL A 126 10.95 4.25 -1.51
N SER A 127 11.81 5.25 -1.31
CA SER A 127 13.01 5.45 -2.11
C SER A 127 14.03 4.33 -1.95
N LEU A 128 14.33 3.95 -0.70
CA LEU A 128 15.26 2.85 -0.39
C LEU A 128 14.75 1.54 -0.98
N PHE A 129 13.45 1.28 -0.87
CA PHE A 129 12.87 0.08 -1.46
C PHE A 129 12.80 0.13 -2.99
N GLY A 130 12.58 1.32 -3.56
CA GLY A 130 12.73 1.61 -4.97
C GLY A 130 14.09 1.21 -5.52
N ILE A 131 15.16 1.66 -4.86
CA ILE A 131 16.54 1.29 -5.19
C ILE A 131 16.72 -0.23 -5.13
N LEU A 132 16.24 -0.88 -4.07
CA LEU A 132 16.33 -2.33 -3.94
C LEU A 132 15.62 -3.05 -5.11
N GLN A 133 14.43 -2.60 -5.50
CA GLN A 133 13.70 -3.16 -6.64
C GLN A 133 14.44 -2.92 -7.97
N ALA A 134 15.09 -1.77 -8.14
CA ALA A 134 15.92 -1.50 -9.32
C ALA A 134 17.13 -2.45 -9.39
N VAL A 135 17.81 -2.68 -8.26
CA VAL A 135 18.93 -3.65 -8.17
C VAL A 135 18.46 -5.06 -8.51
N ILE A 136 17.32 -5.51 -7.95
CA ILE A 136 16.74 -6.83 -8.26
C ILE A 136 16.39 -6.92 -9.74
N GLY A 137 15.73 -5.90 -10.30
CA GLY A 137 15.38 -5.88 -11.72
C GLY A 137 16.62 -5.93 -12.62
N PHE A 138 17.67 -5.18 -12.28
CA PHE A 138 18.93 -5.22 -13.02
C PHE A 138 19.60 -6.60 -12.94
N ALA A 139 19.60 -7.24 -11.77
CA ALA A 139 20.08 -8.62 -11.62
C ALA A 139 19.25 -9.63 -12.44
N GLN A 140 17.93 -9.43 -12.56
CA GLN A 140 17.07 -10.25 -13.42
C GLN A 140 17.41 -10.04 -14.91
N LEU A 141 17.70 -8.80 -15.32
CA LEU A 141 18.09 -8.49 -16.69
C LEU A 141 19.42 -9.15 -17.09
N LEU A 142 20.34 -9.29 -16.13
CA LEU A 142 21.61 -10.01 -16.28
C LEU A 142 21.49 -11.53 -16.11
N GLU A 143 20.27 -12.05 -15.93
CA GLU A 143 20.00 -13.49 -15.75
C GLU A 143 20.62 -14.10 -14.47
N ASN A 144 21.07 -13.27 -13.52
CA ASN A 144 21.62 -13.72 -12.23
C ASN A 144 20.53 -14.24 -11.27
N ILE A 145 19.30 -13.76 -11.43
CA ILE A 145 18.13 -14.13 -10.62
C ILE A 145 16.94 -14.32 -11.56
N PRO A 146 16.09 -15.34 -11.40
CA PRO A 146 14.91 -15.49 -12.23
C PRO A 146 13.90 -14.34 -12.04
N SER A 147 13.20 -13.99 -13.10
CA SER A 147 12.01 -13.14 -13.01
C SER A 147 10.82 -13.93 -12.46
N ASN A 148 9.81 -13.23 -11.94
CA ASN A 148 8.61 -13.88 -11.41
C ASN A 148 7.68 -14.44 -12.49
N ARG A 149 8.00 -14.22 -13.78
CA ARG A 149 7.16 -14.65 -14.89
C ARG A 149 8.02 -14.91 -16.12
N ALA A 150 8.02 -16.15 -16.61
CA ALA A 150 8.87 -16.60 -17.72
C ALA A 150 8.77 -15.76 -19.01
N GLY A 151 7.66 -15.05 -19.24
CA GLY A 151 7.48 -14.17 -20.40
C GLY A 151 8.15 -12.80 -20.30
N PHE A 152 8.74 -12.44 -19.15
CA PHE A 152 9.33 -11.12 -18.93
C PHE A 152 10.74 -11.24 -18.34
N LYS A 153 11.72 -10.55 -18.94
CA LYS A 153 13.11 -10.56 -18.48
C LYS A 153 13.32 -9.85 -17.13
N MET A 154 12.46 -8.88 -16.80
CA MET A 154 12.62 -8.03 -15.62
C MET A 154 11.26 -7.68 -15.04
N THR A 155 11.05 -8.01 -13.76
CA THR A 155 9.81 -7.72 -13.01
C THR A 155 10.07 -7.16 -11.61
N GLY A 156 11.34 -7.08 -11.18
CA GLY A 156 11.67 -6.97 -9.76
C GLY A 156 10.96 -8.07 -8.97
N SER A 157 10.48 -7.74 -7.78
CA SER A 157 9.62 -8.60 -6.98
C SER A 157 8.15 -8.58 -7.42
N PHE A 158 7.77 -7.85 -8.47
CA PHE A 158 6.39 -7.75 -8.96
C PHE A 158 6.00 -8.93 -9.86
N PHE A 159 4.69 -9.12 -10.07
CA PHE A 159 4.18 -10.19 -10.93
C PHE A 159 4.44 -9.93 -12.43
N ASN A 160 4.49 -8.66 -12.83
CA ASN A 160 4.66 -8.26 -14.22
C ASN A 160 5.36 -6.89 -14.29
N PRO A 161 5.92 -6.50 -15.46
CA PRO A 161 6.75 -5.30 -15.57
C PRO A 161 5.97 -3.99 -15.43
N GLY A 162 4.64 -3.99 -15.58
CA GLY A 162 3.81 -2.78 -15.46
C GLY A 162 3.87 -2.16 -14.05
N PRO A 163 3.44 -2.87 -12.99
CA PRO A 163 3.58 -2.40 -11.61
C PRO A 163 5.03 -2.15 -11.20
N PHE A 164 5.98 -2.92 -11.73
CA PHE A 164 7.39 -2.71 -11.47
C PHE A 164 7.89 -1.36 -12.02
N GLY A 165 7.65 -1.10 -13.31
CA GLY A 165 8.01 0.17 -13.93
C GLY A 165 7.26 1.35 -13.32
N GLY A 166 5.98 1.19 -13.02
CA GLY A 166 5.18 2.20 -12.32
C GLY A 166 5.71 2.52 -10.92
N PHE A 167 6.16 1.51 -10.17
CA PHE A 167 6.78 1.73 -8.86
C PHE A 167 8.11 2.48 -8.99
N LEU A 168 9.00 2.06 -9.90
CA LEU A 168 10.28 2.72 -10.13
C LEU A 168 10.13 4.16 -10.63
N ALA A 169 9.11 4.46 -11.43
CA ALA A 169 8.87 5.82 -11.93
C ALA A 169 8.59 6.83 -10.81
N ILE A 170 8.09 6.38 -9.65
CA ILE A 170 7.78 7.25 -8.51
C ILE A 170 9.03 7.56 -7.68
N VAL A 171 10.06 6.70 -7.74
CA VAL A 171 11.25 6.78 -6.88
C VAL A 171 12.05 8.07 -7.05
N PRO A 172 12.32 8.57 -8.27
CA PRO A 172 13.00 9.85 -8.45
C PRO A 172 12.22 11.01 -7.83
N TYR A 173 10.90 11.06 -8.01
CA TYR A 173 10.04 12.10 -7.42
C TYR A 173 10.04 12.06 -5.90
N THR A 174 10.13 10.88 -5.28
CA THR A 174 10.21 10.79 -3.82
C THR A 174 11.55 11.27 -3.28
N MET A 175 12.63 11.14 -4.04
CA MET A 175 13.96 11.63 -3.65
C MET A 175 14.08 13.16 -3.78
N GLU A 176 13.41 13.79 -4.74
CA GLU A 176 13.42 15.25 -4.91
C GLU A 176 12.72 16.01 -3.77
N ILE A 177 11.78 15.35 -3.07
CA ILE A 177 10.97 15.98 -2.01
C ILE A 177 11.65 15.87 -0.62
N ILE A 178 12.59 14.93 -0.44
CA ILE A 178 13.32 14.70 0.83
C ILE A 178 14.47 15.71 0.94
#